data_AF-D0LL65-F1
#
_entry.id   AF-D0LL65-F1
#
_cell.length_a   1.000
_cell.length_b   1.000
_cell.length_c   1.000
_cell.angle_alpha   90.00
_cell.angle_beta   90.00
_cell.angle_gamma   90.00
#
_symmetry.space_group_name_H-M   'P 1'
#
loop_
_entity.id
_entity.type
_entity.pdbx_description
1 polymer ?
#
loop_
_entity_poly.entity_id
_entity_poly.type
_entity_poly.pdbx_seq_one_letter_code
_entity_poly.pdbx_strand_id
1 'polypeptide(L)'
;MGNHSVAGGISPGRQRSRDSRAVLVWETLSTWKRLFSADYRAAVSAEAAGQLEQAAEHYVLAGEPVEAARVHLSRAERADSRDAEIGALRDALHWVGEDTGLRARIQRVLGRALLGRARDEGIATARDRQRVRDAATLLLAGGDFGSAGEALEAIGDVEGAVQAFRRGGLIERMEALLGREADTAARERSVREAYANYEMHLRTGDRDQALAALEECVRAAERPASYRRLLDELSSRVLTGGRVLLHLRGAPALGVVAAGSAVLGRDPLCELPLRAGGVSRRHAEITVAAADAAPRFHLRDLGSRNGTRVGGMPVHGELGLRESGSFALGDHCDIDYELRGAPAHLQLTVSGGLDRERRLLLVGPGEGVALEHAAELPLRVWFRDGRPMLSRLDEAVRLTLDGVAVARGDIQLVRGDLIEVDGREIEVA
;
A
#
# COMPACT_ATOMS: atom_id res chain seq x y z
N MET A 1 -2.76 16.37 59.25
CA MET A 1 -1.87 16.88 60.31
C MET A 1 -0.71 17.60 59.65
N GLY A 2 -0.39 18.83 60.08
CA GLY A 2 0.89 19.48 59.79
C GLY A 2 0.93 20.38 58.55
N ASN A 3 0.30 21.55 58.66
CA ASN A 3 0.66 22.75 57.90
C ASN A 3 2.03 23.25 58.40
N HIS A 4 2.96 23.67 57.54
CA HIS A 4 3.90 24.77 57.85
C HIS A 4 4.60 25.30 56.60
N SER A 5 4.16 26.49 56.18
CA SER A 5 4.98 27.49 55.50
C SER A 5 6.00 28.07 56.48
N VAL A 6 7.23 28.30 56.03
CA VAL A 6 8.11 29.35 56.58
C VAL A 6 8.93 29.97 55.44
N ALA A 7 8.79 31.28 55.32
CA ALA A 7 9.62 32.16 54.51
C ALA A 7 10.98 32.39 55.18
N GLY A 8 12.03 32.62 54.38
CA GLY A 8 13.34 33.05 54.88
C GLY A 8 14.09 33.83 53.81
N GLY A 9 14.13 35.15 53.96
CA GLY A 9 15.01 36.03 53.21
C GLY A 9 16.26 36.41 54.00
N ILE A 10 17.14 37.14 53.29
CA ILE A 10 18.19 38.05 53.76
C ILE A 10 19.62 37.48 53.93
N SER A 11 20.41 37.85 52.92
CA SER A 11 21.81 38.30 52.89
C SER A 11 23.00 37.36 53.19
N PRO A 12 24.07 37.44 52.37
CA PRO A 12 25.28 36.67 52.54
C PRO A 12 26.21 37.33 53.57
N GLY A 13 26.63 36.54 54.56
CA GLY A 13 27.68 36.90 55.49
C GLY A 13 29.04 36.96 54.79
N ARG A 14 29.71 38.10 54.92
CA ARG A 14 31.15 38.26 54.68
C ARG A 14 31.92 37.29 55.57
N GLN A 15 32.71 36.41 54.95
CA GLN A 15 33.90 35.84 55.58
C GLN A 15 35.11 36.13 54.70
N ARG A 16 35.87 37.14 55.15
CA ARG A 16 37.25 37.39 54.71
C ARG A 16 38.17 36.42 55.45
N SER A 17 38.87 35.58 54.70
CA SER A 17 40.20 35.06 55.03
C SER A 17 40.98 34.96 53.70
N ARG A 18 41.68 36.03 53.31
CA ARG A 18 43.14 36.17 53.39
C ARG A 18 43.94 34.94 52.91
N ASP A 19 44.48 35.14 51.70
CA ASP A 19 45.83 34.80 51.25
C ASP A 19 46.16 33.29 51.13
N SER A 20 46.49 32.76 49.95
CA SER A 20 47.65 33.21 49.16
C SER A 20 47.63 32.64 47.73
N ARG A 21 47.97 33.49 46.76
CA ARG A 21 48.71 33.20 45.52
C ARG A 21 48.34 31.93 44.72
N ALA A 22 47.42 32.09 43.77
CA ALA A 22 47.40 31.31 42.53
C ALA A 22 46.67 32.08 41.41
N VAL A 23 47.13 33.29 41.11
CA VAL A 23 46.82 34.00 39.87
C VAL A 23 48.16 34.29 39.22
N LEU A 24 48.60 33.41 38.31
CA LEU A 24 49.68 33.65 37.35
C LEU A 24 49.91 32.39 36.52
N VAL A 25 48.95 32.04 35.66
CA VAL A 25 49.22 31.12 34.56
C VAL A 25 48.41 31.61 33.34
N TRP A 26 49.13 32.37 32.50
CA TRP A 26 48.93 32.57 31.05
C TRP A 26 47.99 33.70 30.58
N GLU A 27 48.56 34.90 30.45
CA GLU A 27 48.32 35.82 29.31
C GLU A 27 49.46 36.86 29.24
N THR A 28 50.67 36.40 28.92
CA THR A 28 51.80 37.26 28.57
C THR A 28 52.33 36.90 27.19
N LEU A 29 51.50 37.13 26.15
CA LEU A 29 52.03 37.29 24.81
C LEU A 29 52.77 38.63 24.74
N SER A 30 54.08 38.51 24.92
CA SER A 30 55.15 39.50 24.83
C SER A 30 54.81 40.76 24.02
N THR A 31 54.58 41.87 24.72
CA THR A 31 54.63 43.23 24.18
C THR A 31 55.94 43.54 23.43
N TRP A 32 57.02 42.80 23.73
CA TRP A 32 58.30 42.90 23.02
C TRP A 32 58.27 42.31 21.61
N LYS A 33 57.55 41.21 21.35
CA LYS A 33 57.43 40.65 19.99
C LYS A 33 56.77 41.63 19.02
N ARG A 34 55.72 42.34 19.48
CA ARG A 34 55.00 43.36 18.70
C ARG A 34 55.89 44.56 18.31
N LEU A 35 56.93 44.84 19.10
CA LEU A 35 57.84 45.96 18.88
C LEU A 35 59.11 45.59 18.09
N PHE A 36 59.58 44.33 18.18
CA PHE A 36 60.89 43.93 17.66
C PHE A 36 60.89 42.88 16.54
N SER A 37 59.78 42.17 16.27
CA SER A 37 59.69 41.26 15.13
C SER A 37 59.47 42.03 13.83
N ALA A 38 60.37 41.86 12.85
CA ALA A 38 60.21 42.43 11.51
C ALA A 38 59.04 41.77 10.78
N ASP A 39 58.94 40.43 10.85
CA ASP A 39 57.87 39.66 10.21
C ASP A 39 56.49 39.98 10.79
N TYR A 40 56.37 40.19 12.09
CA TYR A 40 55.08 40.58 12.70
C TYR A 40 54.62 41.96 12.23
N ARG A 41 55.54 42.93 12.11
CA ARG A 41 55.22 44.27 11.59
C ARG A 41 54.87 44.23 10.10
N ALA A 42 55.56 43.39 9.32
CA ALA A 42 55.23 43.15 7.92
C ALA A 42 53.83 42.53 7.77
N ALA A 43 53.47 41.57 8.63
CA ALA A 43 52.14 40.96 8.66
C ALA A 43 51.03 41.98 8.90
N VAL A 44 51.16 42.80 9.95
CA VAL A 44 50.18 43.86 10.29
C VAL A 44 50.07 44.90 9.17
N SER A 45 51.20 45.29 8.56
CA SER A 45 51.20 46.23 7.43
C SER A 45 50.51 45.66 6.20
N ALA A 46 50.77 44.39 5.86
CA ALA A 46 50.13 43.71 4.73
C ALA A 46 48.62 43.53 4.97
N GLU A 47 48.22 43.19 6.21
CA GLU A 47 46.81 43.08 6.59
C GLU A 47 46.08 44.42 6.46
N ALA A 48 46.69 45.52 6.94
CA ALA A 48 46.14 46.87 6.80
C ALA A 48 46.04 47.32 5.32
N ALA A 49 46.94 46.83 4.46
CA ALA A 49 46.91 47.07 3.02
C ALA A 49 45.90 46.15 2.27
N GLY A 50 45.21 45.24 2.96
CA GLY A 50 44.29 44.27 2.35
C GLY A 50 44.99 43.11 1.62
N GLN A 51 46.32 42.99 1.76
CA GLN A 51 47.14 41.95 1.15
C GLN A 51 47.13 40.69 2.03
N LEU A 52 45.96 40.07 2.14
CA LEU A 52 45.70 39.01 3.13
C LEU A 52 46.56 37.75 2.92
N GLU A 53 46.96 37.42 1.70
CA GLU A 53 47.86 36.28 1.45
C GLU A 53 49.26 36.52 2.04
N GLN A 54 49.85 37.67 1.74
CA GLN A 54 51.16 38.07 2.27
C GLN A 54 51.12 38.26 3.79
N ALA A 55 50.00 38.77 4.32
CA ALA A 55 49.80 38.89 5.76
C ALA A 55 49.84 37.53 6.46
N ALA A 56 49.16 36.51 5.91
CA ALA A 56 49.15 35.17 6.49
C ALA A 56 50.55 34.53 6.49
N GLU A 57 51.31 34.65 5.39
CA GLU A 57 52.69 34.15 5.30
C GLU A 57 53.60 34.79 6.35
N HIS A 58 53.53 36.11 6.52
CA HIS A 58 54.32 36.82 7.53
C HIS A 58 53.90 36.46 8.96
N TYR A 59 52.62 36.19 9.23
CA TYR A 59 52.18 35.68 10.54
C TYR A 59 52.74 34.27 10.83
N VAL A 60 52.81 33.39 9.83
CA VAL A 60 53.45 32.07 9.98
C VAL A 60 54.95 32.23 10.29
N LEU A 61 55.67 33.08 9.53
CA LEU A 61 57.10 33.36 9.76
C LEU A 61 57.36 33.98 11.14
N ALA A 62 56.44 34.81 11.63
CA ALA A 62 56.49 35.39 12.97
C ALA A 62 56.19 34.38 14.10
N GLY A 63 55.82 33.13 13.77
CA GLY A 63 55.45 32.10 14.72
C GLY A 63 54.07 32.33 15.37
N GLU A 64 53.16 32.99 14.66
CA GLU A 64 51.80 33.32 15.12
C GLU A 64 50.75 32.59 14.24
N PRO A 65 50.65 31.24 14.34
CA PRO A 65 49.82 30.43 13.44
C PRO A 65 48.31 30.67 13.62
N VAL A 66 47.87 31.05 14.82
CA VAL A 66 46.47 31.43 15.09
C VAL A 66 46.08 32.69 14.33
N GLU A 67 46.96 33.69 14.26
CA GLU A 67 46.72 34.93 13.50
C GLU A 67 46.74 34.65 11.98
N ALA A 68 47.65 33.80 11.51
CA ALA A 68 47.61 33.32 10.13
C ALA A 68 46.26 32.65 9.79
N ALA A 69 45.72 31.81 10.68
CA ALA A 69 44.41 31.19 10.49
C ALA A 69 43.25 32.21 10.46
N ARG A 70 43.30 33.27 11.28
CA ARG A 70 42.31 34.37 11.24
C ARG A 70 42.36 35.11 9.90
N VAL A 71 43.56 35.38 9.39
CA VAL A 71 43.74 36.02 8.09
C VAL A 71 43.22 35.13 6.97
N HIS A 72 43.51 33.82 6.97
CA HIS A 72 42.95 32.89 6.00
C HIS A 72 41.42 32.79 6.08
N LEU A 73 40.82 32.88 7.27
CA LEU A 73 39.36 32.97 7.41
C LEU A 73 38.81 34.27 6.79
N SER A 74 39.50 35.39 7.01
CA SER A 74 39.19 36.70 6.41
C SER A 74 39.35 36.69 4.87
N ARG A 75 40.29 35.90 4.34
CA ARG A 75 40.44 35.62 2.90
C ARG A 75 39.24 34.88 2.35
N ALA A 76 38.78 33.84 3.04
CA ALA A 76 37.61 33.07 2.62
C ALA A 76 36.35 33.94 2.53
N GLU A 77 36.14 34.85 3.49
CA GLU A 77 35.01 35.80 3.49
C GLU A 77 35.03 36.78 2.31
N ARG A 78 36.18 36.97 1.66
CA ARG A 78 36.38 37.85 0.49
C ARG A 78 36.66 37.10 -0.81
N ALA A 79 36.51 35.78 -0.82
CA ALA A 79 36.82 34.98 -1.98
C ALA A 79 35.80 35.21 -3.11
N ASP A 80 36.29 35.41 -4.34
CA ASP A 80 35.44 35.64 -5.53
C ASP A 80 34.86 34.35 -6.13
N SER A 81 35.25 33.18 -5.61
CA SER A 81 34.76 31.88 -6.06
C SER A 81 34.69 30.86 -4.93
N ARG A 82 33.83 29.85 -5.10
CA ARG A 82 33.68 28.73 -4.16
C ARG A 82 34.99 27.94 -3.98
N ASP A 83 35.78 27.78 -5.04
CA ASP A 83 37.07 27.09 -4.97
C ASP A 83 38.09 27.88 -4.15
N ALA A 84 38.16 29.20 -4.35
CA ALA A 84 39.02 30.08 -3.56
C ALA A 84 38.58 30.14 -2.08
N GLU A 85 37.27 30.17 -1.82
CA GLU A 85 36.70 30.10 -0.47
C GLU A 85 37.12 28.81 0.25
N ILE A 86 36.89 27.66 -0.38
CA ILE A 86 37.23 26.34 0.18
C ILE A 86 38.76 26.20 0.38
N GLY A 87 39.57 26.71 -0.56
CA GLY A 87 41.02 26.72 -0.45
C GLY A 87 41.48 27.49 0.79
N ALA A 88 41.05 28.75 0.93
CA ALA A 88 41.39 29.58 2.07
C ALA A 88 40.92 28.99 3.42
N LEU A 89 39.76 28.33 3.45
CA LEU A 89 39.25 27.66 4.65
C LEU A 89 40.06 26.42 5.04
N ARG A 90 40.61 25.68 4.06
CA ARG A 90 41.53 24.56 4.32
C ARG A 90 42.85 25.05 4.89
N ASP A 91 43.38 26.14 4.37
CA ASP A 91 44.59 26.78 4.91
C ASP A 91 44.35 27.30 6.33
N ALA A 92 43.21 27.94 6.58
CA ALA A 92 42.83 28.37 7.92
C ALA A 92 42.80 27.19 8.90
N LEU A 93 42.21 26.05 8.49
CA LEU A 93 42.12 24.85 9.33
C LEU A 93 43.49 24.21 9.57
N HIS A 94 44.41 24.30 8.59
CA HIS A 94 45.77 23.82 8.73
C HIS A 94 46.55 24.61 9.79
N TRP A 95 46.39 25.94 9.82
CA TRP A 95 47.17 26.83 10.69
C TRP A 95 46.57 27.10 12.07
N VAL A 96 45.29 26.78 12.32
CA VAL A 96 44.56 27.18 13.56
C VAL A 96 45.19 26.73 14.89
N GLY A 97 46.13 25.77 14.87
CA GLY A 97 46.81 25.30 16.07
C GLY A 97 45.84 24.70 17.10
N GLU A 98 46.05 24.99 18.38
CA GLU A 98 45.27 24.44 19.51
C GLU A 98 44.02 25.28 19.87
N ASP A 99 43.73 26.38 19.15
CA ASP A 99 42.53 27.18 19.39
C ASP A 99 41.27 26.41 18.96
N THR A 100 40.64 25.75 19.93
CA THR A 100 39.44 24.91 19.72
C THR A 100 38.22 25.72 19.26
N GLY A 101 38.09 26.97 19.70
CA GLY A 101 36.98 27.85 19.33
C GLY A 101 37.08 28.31 17.88
N LEU A 102 38.26 28.79 17.47
CA LEU A 102 38.53 29.18 16.09
C LEU A 102 38.48 27.97 15.15
N ARG A 103 39.00 26.81 15.58
CA ARG A 103 38.93 25.55 14.81
C ARG A 103 37.49 25.15 14.54
N ALA A 104 36.62 25.17 15.55
CA ALA A 104 35.20 24.86 15.39
C ALA A 104 34.50 25.85 14.44
N ARG A 105 34.83 27.15 14.52
CA ARG A 105 34.31 28.16 13.58
C ARG A 105 34.73 27.86 12.14
N ILE A 106 36.01 27.57 11.89
CA ILE A 106 36.52 27.26 10.55
C ILE A 106 35.89 25.98 10.00
N GLN A 107 35.82 24.91 10.80
CA GLN A 107 35.20 23.64 10.40
C GLN A 107 33.73 23.82 10.02
N ARG A 108 32.98 24.67 10.76
CA ARG A 108 31.59 24.99 10.44
C ARG A 108 31.47 25.68 9.08
N VAL A 109 32.27 26.72 8.83
CA VAL A 109 32.22 27.47 7.57
C VAL A 109 32.66 26.59 6.39
N LEU A 110 33.75 25.83 6.55
CA LEU A 110 34.23 24.88 5.55
C LEU A 110 33.21 23.79 5.23
N GLY A 111 32.57 23.21 6.26
CA GLY A 111 31.51 22.23 6.08
C GLY A 111 30.33 22.77 5.29
N ARG A 112 29.90 24.02 5.57
CA ARG A 112 28.82 24.67 4.80
C ARG A 112 29.22 24.94 3.35
N ALA A 113 30.44 25.40 3.10
CA ALA A 113 30.94 25.66 1.75
C ALA A 113 31.02 24.36 0.91
N LEU A 114 31.52 23.27 1.51
CA LEU A 114 31.57 21.96 0.85
C LEU A 114 30.18 21.38 0.59
N LEU A 115 29.25 21.53 1.53
CA LEU A 115 27.87 21.10 1.34
C LEU A 115 27.17 21.90 0.24
N GLY A 116 27.38 23.22 0.20
CA GLY A 116 26.89 24.10 -0.87
C GLY A 116 27.40 23.63 -2.23
N ARG A 117 28.72 23.43 -2.36
CA ARG A 117 29.33 22.88 -3.58
C ARG A 117 28.72 21.54 -4.00
N ALA A 118 28.54 20.61 -3.06
CA ALA A 118 27.98 19.29 -3.36
C ALA A 118 26.52 19.40 -3.86
N ARG A 119 25.75 20.37 -3.37
CA ARG A 119 24.39 20.64 -3.84
C ARG A 119 24.38 21.26 -5.24
N ASP A 120 25.29 22.21 -5.49
CA ASP A 120 25.41 22.90 -6.79
C ASP A 120 25.86 21.93 -7.91
N GLU A 121 26.76 20.99 -7.60
CA GLU A 121 27.23 19.95 -8.54
C GLU A 121 26.21 18.79 -8.71
N GLY A 122 25.25 18.66 -7.80
CA GLY A 122 24.30 17.56 -7.74
C GLY A 122 24.83 16.31 -7.02
N ILE A 123 23.91 15.55 -6.41
CA ILE A 123 24.25 14.36 -5.61
C ILE A 123 23.61 13.13 -6.27
N ALA A 124 24.32 12.48 -7.19
CA ALA A 124 23.82 11.29 -7.89
C ALA A 124 24.62 10.03 -7.52
N THR A 125 25.94 10.16 -7.42
CA THR A 125 26.83 9.02 -7.26
C THR A 125 27.15 8.71 -5.80
N ALA A 126 27.72 7.53 -5.55
CA ALA A 126 28.25 7.18 -4.23
C ALA A 126 29.37 8.14 -3.78
N ARG A 127 30.16 8.66 -4.74
CA ARG A 127 31.22 9.65 -4.48
C ARG A 127 30.63 10.98 -4.02
N ASP A 128 29.53 11.41 -4.61
CA ASP A 128 28.86 12.66 -4.22
C ASP A 128 28.26 12.54 -2.83
N ARG A 129 27.61 11.40 -2.53
CA ARG A 129 27.14 11.10 -1.16
C ARG A 129 28.29 11.10 -0.15
N GLN A 130 29.47 10.59 -0.51
CA GLN A 130 30.62 10.65 0.36
C GLN A 130 31.09 12.08 0.64
N ARG A 131 31.12 12.96 -0.37
CA ARG A 131 31.44 14.39 -0.19
C ARG A 131 30.49 15.06 0.80
N VAL A 132 29.20 14.70 0.76
CA VAL A 132 28.21 15.21 1.72
C VAL A 132 28.48 14.70 3.14
N ARG A 133 28.87 13.43 3.32
CA ARG A 133 29.28 12.90 4.64
C ARG A 133 30.52 13.58 5.19
N ASP A 134 31.51 13.85 4.35
CA ASP A 134 32.74 14.55 4.74
C ASP A 134 32.40 15.98 5.19
N ALA A 135 31.53 16.68 4.46
CA ALA A 135 31.02 17.99 4.83
C ALA A 135 30.24 17.96 6.16
N ALA A 136 29.36 16.97 6.35
CA ALA A 136 28.61 16.78 7.59
C ALA A 136 29.52 16.52 8.79
N THR A 137 30.64 15.79 8.61
CA THR A 137 31.63 15.56 9.66
C THR A 137 32.28 16.87 10.13
N LEU A 138 32.61 17.76 9.20
CA LEU A 138 33.12 19.10 9.52
C LEU A 138 32.07 19.95 10.23
N LEU A 139 30.80 19.88 9.82
CA LEU A 139 29.69 20.58 10.50
C LEU A 139 29.50 20.07 11.94
N LEU A 140 29.54 18.75 12.16
CA LEU A 140 29.45 18.14 13.50
C LEU A 140 30.61 18.58 14.40
N ALA A 141 31.84 18.61 13.86
CA ALA A 141 33.00 19.09 14.59
C ALA A 141 32.91 20.60 14.90
N GLY A 142 32.33 21.37 13.99
CA GLY A 142 32.05 22.80 14.16
C GLY A 142 30.82 23.12 15.00
N GLY A 143 30.11 22.13 15.54
CA GLY A 143 28.92 22.31 16.38
C GLY A 143 27.64 22.74 15.63
N ASP A 144 27.61 22.63 14.30
CA ASP A 144 26.44 22.90 13.47
C ASP A 144 25.67 21.61 13.18
N PHE A 145 25.05 21.11 14.25
CA PHE A 145 24.32 19.85 14.25
C PHE A 145 23.08 19.87 13.35
N GLY A 146 22.44 21.04 13.20
CA GLY A 146 21.26 21.21 12.36
C GLY A 146 21.59 21.00 10.88
N SER A 147 22.61 21.71 10.38
CA SER A 147 23.03 21.58 8.99
C SER A 147 23.63 20.20 8.69
N ALA A 148 24.34 19.61 9.67
CA ALA A 148 24.86 18.25 9.53
C ALA A 148 23.74 17.22 9.41
N GLY A 149 22.71 17.30 10.26
CA GLY A 149 21.59 16.37 10.21
C GLY A 149 20.77 16.47 8.93
N GLU A 150 20.49 17.69 8.47
CA GLU A 150 19.81 17.93 7.18
C GLU A 150 20.62 17.37 5.99
N ALA A 151 21.95 17.51 6.02
CA ALA A 151 22.82 16.99 4.98
C ALA A 151 22.81 15.45 4.92
N LEU A 152 22.84 14.79 6.09
CA LEU A 152 22.81 13.34 6.20
C LEU A 152 21.44 12.77 5.80
N GLU A 153 20.35 13.42 6.22
CA GLU A 153 18.99 13.08 5.81
C GLU A 153 18.85 13.14 4.27
N ALA A 154 19.37 14.20 3.64
CA ALA A 154 19.27 14.39 2.19
C ALA A 154 19.95 13.30 1.35
N ILE A 155 20.88 12.54 1.94
CA ILE A 155 21.55 11.42 1.26
C ILE A 155 21.03 10.04 1.72
N GLY A 156 19.97 10.00 2.53
CA GLY A 156 19.37 8.78 3.07
C GLY A 156 20.13 8.18 4.26
N ASP A 157 21.05 8.91 4.88
CA ASP A 157 21.77 8.48 6.09
C ASP A 157 20.96 8.86 7.35
N VAL A 158 19.87 8.12 7.57
CA VAL A 158 18.91 8.36 8.66
C VAL A 158 19.59 8.24 10.03
N GLU A 159 20.43 7.23 10.20
CA GLU A 159 21.15 7.01 11.46
C GLU A 159 22.07 8.20 11.76
N GLY A 160 22.89 8.63 10.79
CA GLY A 160 23.75 9.80 10.93
C GLY A 160 22.98 11.08 11.25
N ALA A 161 21.83 11.30 10.58
CA ALA A 161 20.98 12.46 10.82
C ALA A 161 20.39 12.47 12.24
N VAL A 162 19.87 11.34 12.72
CA VAL A 162 19.38 11.17 14.09
C VAL A 162 20.49 11.48 15.11
N GLN A 163 21.70 10.96 14.88
CA GLN A 163 22.85 11.23 15.75
C GLN A 163 23.21 12.71 15.78
N ALA A 164 23.19 13.39 14.63
CA ALA A 164 23.44 14.82 14.53
C ALA A 164 22.40 15.62 15.31
N PHE A 165 21.11 15.41 15.05
CA PHE A 165 20.04 16.11 15.74
C PHE A 165 20.05 15.87 17.25
N ARG A 166 20.32 14.63 17.69
CA ARG A 166 20.46 14.28 19.11
C ARG A 166 21.59 15.06 19.78
N ARG A 167 22.77 15.14 19.16
CA ARG A 167 23.91 15.91 19.69
C ARG A 167 23.63 17.41 19.76
N GLY A 168 22.81 17.93 18.86
CA GLY A 168 22.39 19.33 18.85
C GLY A 168 21.21 19.67 19.76
N GLY A 169 20.62 18.70 20.46
CA GLY A 169 19.39 18.91 21.22
C GLY A 169 18.17 19.26 20.35
N LEU A 170 18.22 18.93 19.05
CA LEU A 170 17.18 19.22 18.06
C LEU A 170 16.10 18.13 18.08
N ILE A 171 15.44 17.98 19.23
CA ILE A 171 14.51 16.88 19.51
C ILE A 171 13.35 16.85 18.51
N GLU A 172 12.72 17.99 18.23
CA GLU A 172 11.58 18.08 17.29
C GLU A 172 11.93 17.56 15.89
N ARG A 173 13.14 17.89 15.40
CA ARG A 173 13.62 17.42 14.08
C ARG A 173 13.90 15.93 14.08
N MET A 174 14.50 15.42 15.17
CA MET A 174 14.75 13.99 15.36
C MET A 174 13.45 13.19 15.40
N GLU A 175 12.46 13.64 16.16
CA GLU A 175 11.14 13.00 16.26
C GLU A 175 10.41 13.03 14.92
N ALA A 176 10.44 14.15 14.19
CA ALA A 176 9.84 14.24 12.87
C ALA A 176 10.50 13.32 11.83
N LEU A 177 11.82 13.12 11.90
CA LEU A 177 12.53 12.16 11.04
C LEU A 177 12.15 10.71 11.38
N LEU A 178 12.21 10.33 12.67
CA LEU A 178 11.86 8.99 13.11
C LEU A 178 10.38 8.66 12.87
N GLY A 179 9.48 9.64 13.03
CA GLY A 179 8.05 9.50 12.74
C GLY A 179 7.79 9.17 11.27
N ARG A 180 8.43 9.92 10.34
CA ARG A 180 8.32 9.64 8.90
C ARG A 180 8.84 8.25 8.52
N GLU A 181 9.94 7.82 9.12
CA GLU A 181 10.50 6.49 8.89
C GLU A 181 9.57 5.38 9.43
N ALA A 182 9.03 5.58 10.64
CA ALA A 182 8.09 4.66 11.25
C ALA A 182 6.80 4.54 10.43
N ASP A 183 6.26 5.66 9.94
CA ASP A 183 5.07 5.70 9.08
C ASP A 183 5.31 4.97 7.76
N THR A 184 6.46 5.17 7.14
CA THR A 184 6.85 4.49 5.90
C THR A 184 6.93 2.99 6.13
N ALA A 185 7.65 2.56 7.18
CA ALA A 185 7.75 1.15 7.54
C ALA A 185 6.39 0.53 7.92
N ALA A 186 5.49 1.29 8.55
CA ALA A 186 4.15 0.85 8.88
C ALA A 186 3.30 0.62 7.63
N ARG A 187 3.35 1.55 6.65
CA ARG A 187 2.68 1.40 5.35
C ARG A 187 3.19 0.17 4.60
N GLU A 188 4.50 -0.02 4.52
CA GLU A 188 5.09 -1.20 3.88
C GLU A 188 4.67 -2.52 4.54
N ARG A 189 4.58 -2.54 5.88
CA ARG A 189 4.05 -3.70 6.61
C ARG A 189 2.59 -3.95 6.29
N SER A 190 1.76 -2.92 6.32
CA SER A 190 0.34 -3.00 5.99
C SER A 190 0.10 -3.53 4.58
N VAL A 191 0.85 -3.05 3.57
CA VAL A 191 0.76 -3.57 2.19
C VAL A 191 1.15 -5.04 2.13
N ARG A 192 2.23 -5.45 2.81
CA ARG A 192 2.69 -6.84 2.80
C ARG A 192 1.66 -7.79 3.43
N GLU A 193 1.09 -7.39 4.57
CA GLU A 193 0.05 -8.15 5.25
C GLU A 193 -1.23 -8.23 4.42
N ALA A 194 -1.68 -7.11 3.87
CA ALA A 194 -2.85 -7.07 3.00
C ALA A 194 -2.67 -7.95 1.76
N TYR A 195 -1.49 -7.92 1.12
CA TYR A 195 -1.23 -8.77 -0.04
C TYR A 195 -1.20 -10.26 0.33
N ALA A 196 -0.61 -10.63 1.47
CA ALA A 196 -0.65 -12.00 1.97
C ALA A 196 -2.09 -12.47 2.27
N ASN A 197 -2.93 -11.59 2.83
CA ASN A 197 -4.34 -11.87 3.05
C ASN A 197 -5.10 -12.06 1.73
N TYR A 198 -4.82 -11.22 0.72
CA TYR A 198 -5.36 -11.41 -0.63
C TYR A 198 -5.01 -12.80 -1.18
N GLU A 199 -3.74 -13.22 -1.14
CA GLU A 199 -3.32 -14.53 -1.66
C GLU A 199 -3.98 -15.68 -0.88
N MET A 200 -4.11 -15.54 0.43
CA MET A 200 -4.78 -16.52 1.29
C MET A 200 -6.26 -16.65 0.93
N HIS A 201 -7.00 -15.54 0.89
CA HIS A 201 -8.43 -15.52 0.58
C HIS A 201 -8.72 -15.95 -0.86
N LEU A 202 -7.82 -15.65 -1.79
CA LEU A 202 -7.93 -16.16 -3.16
C LEU A 202 -7.80 -17.70 -3.19
N ARG A 203 -6.94 -18.29 -2.37
CA ARG A 203 -6.81 -19.77 -2.30
C ARG A 203 -7.98 -20.44 -1.61
N THR A 204 -8.58 -19.81 -0.60
CA THR A 204 -9.72 -20.38 0.14
C THR A 204 -11.05 -20.17 -0.56
N GLY A 205 -11.10 -19.28 -1.56
CA GLY A 205 -12.34 -18.94 -2.26
C GLY A 205 -13.15 -17.81 -1.61
N ASP A 206 -12.58 -17.08 -0.65
CA ASP A 206 -13.21 -15.94 0.02
C ASP A 206 -13.04 -14.64 -0.79
N ARG A 207 -13.70 -14.57 -1.95
CA ARG A 207 -13.44 -13.50 -2.96
C ARG A 207 -13.72 -12.09 -2.44
N ASP A 208 -14.71 -11.91 -1.57
CA ASP A 208 -14.98 -10.61 -0.95
C ASP A 208 -13.85 -10.14 -0.04
N GLN A 209 -13.28 -11.05 0.75
CA GLN A 209 -12.14 -10.73 1.60
C GLN A 209 -10.87 -10.50 0.76
N ALA A 210 -10.70 -11.24 -0.33
CA ALA A 210 -9.62 -11.01 -1.28
C ALA A 210 -9.70 -9.61 -1.94
N LEU A 211 -10.91 -9.17 -2.32
CA LEU A 211 -11.15 -7.81 -2.84
C LEU A 211 -10.83 -6.74 -1.78
N ALA A 212 -11.35 -6.89 -0.56
CA ALA A 212 -11.09 -5.96 0.54
C ALA A 212 -9.59 -5.84 0.87
N ALA A 213 -8.86 -6.96 0.81
CA ALA A 213 -7.41 -6.98 1.00
C ALA A 213 -6.65 -6.26 -0.13
N LEU A 214 -7.11 -6.37 -1.38
CA LEU A 214 -6.55 -5.61 -2.51
C LEU A 214 -6.87 -4.11 -2.40
N GLU A 215 -8.06 -3.74 -1.94
CA GLU A 215 -8.43 -2.34 -1.66
C GLU A 215 -7.49 -1.73 -0.60
N GLU A 216 -7.14 -2.49 0.44
CA GLU A 216 -6.14 -2.08 1.44
C GLU A 216 -4.76 -1.88 0.82
N CYS A 217 -4.31 -2.80 -0.05
CA CYS A 217 -3.04 -2.65 -0.77
C CYS A 217 -3.03 -1.36 -1.61
N VAL A 218 -4.10 -1.08 -2.34
CA VAL A 218 -4.25 0.13 -3.17
C VAL A 218 -4.22 1.40 -2.32
N ARG A 219 -4.78 1.36 -1.11
CA ARG A 219 -4.83 2.50 -0.19
C ARG A 219 -3.48 2.78 0.47
N ALA A 220 -2.76 1.73 0.89
CA ALA A 220 -1.54 1.85 1.67
C ALA A 220 -0.26 1.97 0.82
N ALA A 221 -0.25 1.47 -0.42
CA ALA A 221 0.94 1.44 -1.25
C ALA A 221 1.34 2.80 -1.80
N GLU A 222 2.64 3.11 -1.76
CA GLU A 222 3.22 4.29 -2.42
C GLU A 222 3.01 4.25 -3.95
N ARG A 223 3.06 3.04 -4.55
CA ARG A 223 2.86 2.81 -5.98
C ARG A 223 1.76 1.76 -6.22
N PRO A 224 0.47 2.14 -6.26
CA PRO A 224 -0.65 1.20 -6.21
C PRO A 224 -1.01 0.54 -7.56
N ALA A 225 -0.30 0.86 -8.65
CA ALA A 225 -0.72 0.49 -10.01
C ALA A 225 -0.82 -1.03 -10.24
N SER A 226 0.07 -1.82 -9.66
CA SER A 226 0.02 -3.29 -9.75
C SER A 226 -1.19 -3.86 -9.01
N TYR A 227 -1.45 -3.40 -7.78
CA TYR A 227 -2.59 -3.85 -6.97
C TYR A 227 -3.93 -3.44 -7.56
N ARG A 228 -4.01 -2.25 -8.19
CA ARG A 228 -5.23 -1.81 -8.87
C ARG A 228 -5.59 -2.70 -10.05
N ARG A 229 -4.61 -3.16 -10.83
CA ARG A 229 -4.87 -4.12 -11.92
C ARG A 229 -5.44 -5.43 -11.40
N LEU A 230 -4.88 -5.97 -10.31
CA LEU A 230 -5.39 -7.19 -9.68
C LEU A 230 -6.82 -6.99 -9.14
N LEU A 231 -7.10 -5.83 -8.54
CA LEU A 231 -8.43 -5.48 -8.05
C LEU A 231 -9.44 -5.42 -9.19
N ASP A 232 -9.11 -4.73 -10.29
CA ASP A 232 -9.97 -4.61 -11.46
C ASP A 232 -10.22 -5.98 -12.11
N GLU A 233 -9.18 -6.80 -12.23
CA GLU A 233 -9.28 -8.16 -12.77
C GLU A 233 -10.23 -9.03 -11.94
N LEU A 234 -10.02 -9.12 -10.61
CA LEU A 234 -10.88 -9.92 -9.74
C LEU A 234 -12.31 -9.36 -9.72
N SER A 235 -12.47 -8.04 -9.62
CA SER A 235 -13.78 -7.37 -9.62
C SER A 235 -14.59 -7.70 -10.88
N SER A 236 -13.94 -7.76 -12.04
CA SER A 236 -14.60 -8.07 -13.32
C SER A 236 -15.16 -9.49 -13.41
N ARG A 237 -14.64 -10.42 -12.58
CA ARG A 237 -15.08 -11.82 -12.52
C ARG A 237 -16.22 -12.03 -11.53
N VAL A 238 -16.49 -11.07 -10.64
CA VAL A 238 -17.50 -11.19 -9.59
C VAL A 238 -18.90 -11.37 -10.18
N LEU A 239 -19.61 -12.37 -9.66
CA LEU A 239 -21.01 -12.63 -9.98
C LEU A 239 -21.93 -12.05 -8.89
N THR A 240 -22.89 -11.23 -9.27
CA THR A 240 -23.81 -10.52 -8.33
C THR A 240 -25.29 -10.69 -8.66
N GLY A 241 -25.62 -11.35 -9.78
CA GLY A 241 -26.98 -11.42 -10.30
C GLY A 241 -27.89 -12.48 -9.66
N GLY A 242 -27.47 -13.12 -8.57
CA GLY A 242 -28.23 -14.23 -7.99
C GLY A 242 -28.33 -15.44 -8.93
N ARG A 243 -27.37 -15.58 -9.84
CA ARG A 243 -27.30 -16.69 -10.80
C ARG A 243 -25.86 -17.10 -11.07
N VAL A 244 -25.67 -18.38 -11.40
CA VAL A 244 -24.38 -18.93 -11.82
C VAL A 244 -24.60 -19.98 -12.91
N LEU A 245 -23.72 -20.01 -13.90
CA LEU A 245 -23.69 -21.03 -14.95
C LEU A 245 -22.46 -21.90 -14.76
N LEU A 246 -22.69 -23.21 -14.67
CA LEU A 246 -21.64 -24.21 -14.49
C LEU A 246 -21.51 -25.01 -15.79
N HIS A 247 -20.31 -25.02 -16.37
CA HIS A 247 -19.94 -25.88 -17.48
C HIS A 247 -19.25 -27.12 -16.93
N LEU A 248 -19.93 -28.27 -17.03
CA LEU A 248 -19.40 -29.53 -16.59
C LEU A 248 -18.71 -30.25 -17.76
N ARG A 249 -17.47 -30.68 -17.56
CA ARG A 249 -16.73 -31.38 -18.61
C ARG A 249 -17.43 -32.69 -18.99
N GLY A 250 -17.84 -32.80 -20.25
CA GLY A 250 -18.52 -33.99 -20.77
C GLY A 250 -20.00 -34.11 -20.39
N ALA A 251 -20.59 -33.07 -19.81
CA ALA A 251 -22.00 -33.02 -19.46
C ALA A 251 -22.64 -31.68 -19.90
N PRO A 252 -23.98 -31.60 -20.00
CA PRO A 252 -24.67 -30.36 -20.32
C PRO A 252 -24.44 -29.27 -19.28
N ALA A 253 -24.47 -28.01 -19.74
CA ALA A 253 -24.37 -26.85 -18.85
C ALA A 253 -25.54 -26.79 -17.86
N LEU A 254 -25.24 -26.41 -16.61
CA LEU A 254 -26.20 -26.27 -15.52
C LEU A 254 -26.26 -24.83 -15.03
N GLY A 255 -27.39 -24.17 -15.22
CA GLY A 255 -27.67 -22.87 -14.59
C GLY A 255 -28.32 -23.05 -13.23
N VAL A 256 -27.97 -22.20 -12.26
CA VAL A 256 -28.64 -22.09 -10.96
C VAL A 256 -29.05 -20.63 -10.74
N VAL A 257 -30.30 -20.40 -10.35
CA VAL A 257 -30.88 -19.06 -10.18
C VAL A 257 -31.64 -18.98 -8.86
N ALA A 258 -31.35 -17.94 -8.08
CA ALA A 258 -32.02 -17.58 -6.83
C ALA A 258 -32.50 -16.10 -6.84
N ALA A 259 -32.81 -15.56 -8.02
CA ALA A 259 -33.22 -14.16 -8.22
C ALA A 259 -34.74 -13.93 -8.15
N GLY A 260 -35.51 -14.90 -7.65
CA GLY A 260 -36.98 -14.82 -7.53
C GLY A 260 -37.75 -14.97 -8.86
N SER A 261 -37.05 -14.95 -9.99
CA SER A 261 -37.61 -15.30 -11.29
C SER A 261 -36.53 -15.78 -12.25
N ALA A 262 -36.92 -16.47 -13.32
CA ALA A 262 -36.08 -16.82 -14.44
C ALA A 262 -36.79 -16.53 -15.76
N VAL A 263 -36.13 -15.76 -16.64
CA VAL A 263 -36.57 -15.51 -18.00
C VAL A 263 -35.96 -16.56 -18.92
N LEU A 264 -36.80 -17.11 -19.79
CA LEU A 264 -36.45 -18.08 -20.80
C LEU A 264 -36.57 -17.41 -22.17
N GLY A 265 -35.56 -17.53 -23.03
CA GLY A 265 -35.60 -16.86 -24.32
C GLY A 265 -34.31 -16.94 -25.12
N ARG A 266 -34.33 -16.35 -26.32
CA ARG A 266 -33.17 -16.36 -27.23
C ARG A 266 -32.11 -15.30 -26.88
N ASP A 267 -32.44 -14.33 -26.06
CA ASP A 267 -31.48 -13.33 -25.60
C ASP A 267 -30.44 -14.00 -24.70
N PRO A 268 -29.12 -13.85 -24.96
CA PRO A 268 -28.07 -14.42 -24.12
C PRO A 268 -28.09 -13.90 -22.68
N LEU A 269 -28.79 -12.80 -22.40
CA LEU A 269 -28.94 -12.25 -21.04
C LEU A 269 -30.04 -12.96 -20.22
N CYS A 270 -30.87 -13.80 -20.83
CA CYS A 270 -31.87 -14.61 -20.12
C CYS A 270 -31.20 -15.62 -19.18
N GLU A 271 -31.89 -16.00 -18.11
CA GLU A 271 -31.45 -17.04 -17.18
C GLU A 271 -31.34 -18.41 -17.85
N LEU A 272 -32.25 -18.73 -18.77
CA LEU A 272 -32.10 -19.85 -19.70
C LEU A 272 -32.05 -19.33 -21.14
N PRO A 273 -30.84 -19.09 -21.68
CA PRO A 273 -30.68 -18.69 -23.07
C PRO A 273 -30.82 -19.89 -24.01
N LEU A 274 -31.67 -19.74 -25.04
CA LEU A 274 -32.12 -20.80 -25.95
C LEU A 274 -31.87 -20.42 -27.42
N ARG A 275 -31.07 -21.21 -28.13
CA ARG A 275 -30.72 -21.07 -29.55
C ARG A 275 -31.76 -21.76 -30.42
N ALA A 276 -32.99 -21.23 -30.37
CA ALA A 276 -34.12 -21.72 -31.17
C ALA A 276 -34.77 -20.57 -31.96
N GLY A 277 -34.89 -20.72 -33.29
CA GLY A 277 -35.40 -19.66 -34.17
C GLY A 277 -36.85 -19.26 -33.89
N GLY A 278 -37.66 -20.19 -33.38
CA GLY A 278 -39.05 -19.96 -32.97
C GLY A 278 -39.21 -19.31 -31.58
N VAL A 279 -38.11 -19.07 -30.86
CA VAL A 279 -38.14 -18.52 -29.50
C VAL A 279 -37.86 -17.00 -29.53
N SER A 280 -38.73 -16.24 -28.86
CA SER A 280 -38.58 -14.79 -28.70
C SER A 280 -37.39 -14.44 -27.81
N ARG A 281 -36.86 -13.21 -27.92
CA ARG A 281 -35.69 -12.76 -27.13
C ARG A 281 -35.90 -12.98 -25.63
N ARG A 282 -37.03 -12.50 -25.11
CA ARG A 282 -37.58 -12.86 -23.79
C ARG A 282 -38.94 -13.48 -24.09
N HIS A 283 -39.08 -14.79 -23.88
CA HIS A 283 -40.24 -15.55 -24.35
C HIS A 283 -41.23 -15.80 -23.23
N ALA A 284 -40.73 -16.39 -22.14
CA ALA A 284 -41.51 -16.72 -20.98
C ALA A 284 -40.72 -16.36 -19.72
N GLU A 285 -41.44 -16.22 -18.61
CA GLU A 285 -40.86 -16.01 -17.30
C GLU A 285 -41.49 -17.00 -16.32
N ILE A 286 -40.66 -17.50 -15.41
CA ILE A 286 -41.11 -18.27 -14.27
C ILE A 286 -40.79 -17.47 -13.01
N THR A 287 -41.82 -17.12 -12.24
CA THR A 287 -41.67 -16.44 -10.95
C THR A 287 -41.74 -17.44 -9.79
N VAL A 288 -41.07 -17.12 -8.69
CA VAL A 288 -41.02 -17.94 -7.48
C VAL A 288 -41.77 -17.23 -6.35
N ALA A 289 -42.83 -17.85 -5.86
CA ALA A 289 -43.57 -17.42 -4.68
C ALA A 289 -42.88 -17.86 -3.36
N ALA A 290 -43.48 -17.51 -2.22
CA ALA A 290 -43.02 -17.95 -0.91
C ALA A 290 -42.94 -19.48 -0.79
N ALA A 291 -42.07 -19.99 0.08
CA ALA A 291 -41.78 -21.43 0.18
C ALA A 291 -42.99 -22.29 0.57
N ASP A 292 -43.98 -21.71 1.25
CA ASP A 292 -45.24 -22.31 1.68
C ASP A 292 -46.41 -22.10 0.69
N ALA A 293 -46.19 -21.34 -0.39
CA ALA A 293 -47.21 -21.10 -1.40
C ALA A 293 -47.44 -22.34 -2.29
N ALA A 294 -48.71 -22.60 -2.61
CA ALA A 294 -49.12 -23.66 -3.52
C ALA A 294 -50.07 -23.09 -4.59
N PRO A 295 -49.68 -23.06 -5.89
CA PRO A 295 -48.38 -23.47 -6.44
C PRO A 295 -47.26 -22.48 -6.12
N ARG A 296 -46.02 -22.98 -6.04
CA ARG A 296 -44.84 -22.16 -5.73
C ARG A 296 -44.25 -21.45 -6.94
N PHE A 297 -44.30 -22.09 -8.11
CA PHE A 297 -43.70 -21.59 -9.35
C PHE A 297 -44.79 -21.26 -10.36
N HIS A 298 -44.70 -20.09 -11.00
CA HIS A 298 -45.71 -19.62 -11.95
C HIS A 298 -45.08 -19.27 -13.29
N LEU A 299 -45.52 -19.94 -14.35
CA LEU A 299 -45.12 -19.70 -15.72
C LEU A 299 -46.04 -18.65 -16.38
N ARG A 300 -45.47 -17.69 -17.10
CA ARG A 300 -46.20 -16.77 -17.96
C ARG A 300 -45.49 -16.50 -19.28
N ASP A 301 -46.28 -16.27 -20.32
CA ASP A 301 -45.77 -15.79 -21.61
C ASP A 301 -45.53 -14.27 -21.56
N LEU A 302 -44.43 -13.80 -22.15
CA LEU A 302 -44.04 -12.39 -22.15
C LEU A 302 -44.43 -11.67 -23.46
N GLY A 303 -45.56 -12.05 -24.06
CA GLY A 303 -45.99 -11.51 -25.36
C GLY A 303 -45.13 -12.04 -26.51
N SER A 304 -44.79 -13.32 -26.45
CA SER A 304 -43.94 -13.97 -27.43
C SER A 304 -44.66 -14.10 -28.78
N ARG A 305 -43.89 -14.14 -29.88
CA ARG A 305 -44.47 -14.23 -31.25
C ARG A 305 -45.25 -15.52 -31.50
N ASN A 306 -44.77 -16.64 -30.96
CA ASN A 306 -45.30 -17.98 -31.24
C ASN A 306 -46.05 -18.60 -30.05
N GLY A 307 -46.14 -17.88 -28.93
CA GLY A 307 -46.81 -18.30 -27.71
C GLY A 307 -46.06 -19.37 -26.91
N THR A 308 -46.42 -19.46 -25.64
CA THR A 308 -46.06 -20.54 -24.73
C THR A 308 -47.24 -21.51 -24.60
N ARG A 309 -47.00 -22.83 -24.67
CA ARG A 309 -48.06 -23.86 -24.59
C ARG A 309 -47.75 -24.90 -23.53
N VAL A 310 -48.78 -25.36 -22.80
CA VAL A 310 -48.70 -26.49 -21.86
C VAL A 310 -49.74 -27.52 -22.25
N GLY A 311 -49.33 -28.77 -22.47
CA GLY A 311 -50.23 -29.82 -22.97
C GLY A 311 -50.89 -29.46 -24.32
N GLY A 312 -50.20 -28.70 -25.17
CA GLY A 312 -50.70 -28.21 -26.46
C GLY A 312 -51.60 -26.96 -26.38
N MET A 313 -52.00 -26.52 -25.19
CA MET A 313 -52.88 -25.36 -25.01
C MET A 313 -52.08 -24.08 -24.72
N PRO A 314 -52.43 -22.92 -25.30
CA PRO A 314 -51.73 -21.66 -25.05
C PRO A 314 -51.91 -21.21 -23.59
N VAL A 315 -50.82 -20.69 -23.01
CA VAL A 315 -50.83 -20.08 -21.67
C VAL A 315 -51.32 -18.64 -21.77
N HIS A 316 -52.37 -18.32 -21.01
CA HIS A 316 -52.86 -16.96 -20.83
C HIS A 316 -52.75 -16.58 -19.35
N GLY A 317 -52.08 -15.46 -19.07
CA GLY A 317 -51.80 -15.04 -17.69
C GLY A 317 -50.73 -15.90 -17.02
N GLU A 318 -50.87 -16.11 -15.70
CA GLU A 318 -49.96 -16.91 -14.90
C GLU A 318 -50.50 -18.33 -14.68
N LEU A 319 -49.71 -19.33 -15.03
CA LEU A 319 -50.00 -20.73 -14.83
C LEU A 319 -49.10 -21.31 -13.72
N GLY A 320 -49.71 -21.78 -12.65
CA GLY A 320 -48.99 -22.48 -11.59
C GLY A 320 -48.47 -23.85 -12.02
N LEU A 321 -47.17 -24.08 -11.90
CA LEU A 321 -46.52 -25.36 -12.18
C LEU A 321 -46.77 -26.34 -11.02
N ARG A 322 -47.12 -27.58 -11.37
CA ARG A 322 -47.33 -28.70 -10.43
C ARG A 322 -46.04 -29.51 -10.26
N GLU A 323 -46.11 -30.70 -9.66
CA GLU A 323 -44.93 -31.57 -9.38
C GLU A 323 -44.04 -31.83 -10.59
N SER A 324 -44.60 -32.07 -11.77
CA SER A 324 -43.84 -32.26 -13.01
C SER A 324 -44.71 -31.98 -14.24
N GLY A 325 -44.08 -31.85 -15.40
CA GLY A 325 -44.76 -31.70 -16.68
C GLY A 325 -43.83 -31.19 -17.77
N SER A 326 -44.41 -30.69 -18.85
CA SER A 326 -43.66 -30.05 -19.94
C SER A 326 -44.43 -28.87 -20.52
N PHE A 327 -43.68 -27.90 -21.06
CA PHE A 327 -44.22 -26.78 -21.82
C PHE A 327 -43.36 -26.49 -23.04
N ALA A 328 -43.97 -25.90 -24.06
CA ALA A 328 -43.33 -25.55 -25.32
C ALA A 328 -43.23 -24.03 -25.47
N LEU A 329 -42.05 -23.55 -25.88
CA LEU A 329 -41.80 -22.18 -26.30
C LEU A 329 -41.80 -22.11 -27.82
N GLY A 330 -42.92 -21.68 -28.41
CA GLY A 330 -43.17 -21.83 -29.85
C GLY A 330 -43.20 -23.31 -30.27
N ASP A 331 -42.84 -23.59 -31.53
CA ASP A 331 -43.09 -24.89 -32.16
C ASP A 331 -41.98 -25.94 -32.04
N HIS A 332 -40.78 -25.53 -31.59
CA HIS A 332 -39.57 -26.36 -31.68
C HIS A 332 -38.70 -26.30 -30.42
N CYS A 333 -39.27 -25.95 -29.27
CA CYS A 333 -38.53 -25.84 -28.02
C CYS A 333 -39.38 -26.34 -26.84
N ASP A 334 -39.34 -27.65 -26.62
CA ASP A 334 -39.97 -28.27 -25.46
C ASP A 334 -39.02 -28.25 -24.26
N ILE A 335 -39.59 -27.95 -23.09
CA ILE A 335 -38.91 -27.90 -21.81
C ILE A 335 -39.70 -28.78 -20.83
N ASP A 336 -39.03 -29.81 -20.34
CA ASP A 336 -39.52 -30.64 -19.24
C ASP A 336 -39.21 -29.93 -17.92
N TYR A 337 -40.11 -30.06 -16.96
CA TYR A 337 -39.90 -29.52 -15.62
C TYR A 337 -40.30 -30.51 -14.53
N GLU A 338 -39.64 -30.38 -13.38
CA GLU A 338 -39.91 -31.17 -12.17
C GLU A 338 -39.61 -30.36 -10.92
N LEU A 339 -40.46 -30.48 -9.91
CA LEU A 339 -40.26 -29.93 -8.56
C LEU A 339 -39.57 -30.98 -7.71
N ARG A 340 -38.52 -30.58 -6.99
CA ARG A 340 -37.71 -31.49 -6.16
C ARG A 340 -37.33 -30.86 -4.83
N GLY A 341 -37.14 -31.70 -3.81
CA GLY A 341 -36.63 -31.30 -2.51
C GLY A 341 -37.63 -30.56 -1.61
N ALA A 342 -37.15 -30.11 -0.45
CA ALA A 342 -37.90 -29.33 0.53
C ALA A 342 -36.99 -28.24 1.14
N PRO A 343 -37.23 -26.94 0.89
CA PRO A 343 -38.28 -26.38 0.03
C PRO A 343 -38.10 -26.78 -1.44
N ALA A 344 -39.20 -26.84 -2.20
CA ALA A 344 -39.20 -27.38 -3.56
C ALA A 344 -38.48 -26.44 -4.53
N HIS A 345 -37.44 -26.90 -5.22
CA HIS A 345 -36.83 -26.19 -6.35
C HIS A 345 -37.40 -26.69 -7.67
N LEU A 346 -37.43 -25.82 -8.69
CA LEU A 346 -37.84 -26.17 -10.04
C LEU A 346 -36.61 -26.52 -10.88
N GLN A 347 -36.56 -27.74 -11.41
CA GLN A 347 -35.59 -28.15 -12.42
C GLN A 347 -36.24 -28.07 -13.79
N LEU A 348 -35.64 -27.31 -14.71
CA LEU A 348 -35.98 -27.30 -16.13
C LEU A 348 -34.94 -28.10 -16.91
N THR A 349 -35.38 -28.88 -17.89
CA THR A 349 -34.52 -29.60 -18.84
C THR A 349 -35.00 -29.35 -20.25
N VAL A 350 -34.13 -28.84 -21.11
CA VAL A 350 -34.47 -28.61 -22.52
C VAL A 350 -34.50 -29.97 -23.26
N SER A 351 -35.65 -30.34 -23.81
CA SER A 351 -35.88 -31.70 -24.33
C SER A 351 -35.40 -31.88 -25.77
N GLY A 352 -35.19 -30.78 -26.52
CA GLY A 352 -34.83 -30.84 -27.94
C GLY A 352 -34.03 -29.62 -28.45
N GLY A 353 -33.61 -29.69 -29.72
CA GLY A 353 -32.88 -28.60 -30.38
C GLY A 353 -31.38 -28.52 -30.03
N LEU A 354 -30.77 -27.36 -30.31
CA LEU A 354 -29.32 -27.13 -30.13
C LEU A 354 -28.87 -27.04 -28.66
N ASP A 355 -29.81 -26.77 -27.75
CA ASP A 355 -29.57 -26.69 -26.30
C ASP A 355 -30.16 -27.89 -25.55
N ARG A 356 -30.39 -29.00 -26.26
CA ARG A 356 -30.88 -30.25 -25.68
C ARG A 356 -30.05 -30.63 -24.44
N GLU A 357 -30.73 -31.11 -23.41
CA GLU A 357 -30.21 -31.51 -22.10
C GLU A 357 -29.66 -30.37 -21.24
N ARG A 358 -29.66 -29.12 -21.70
CA ARG A 358 -29.33 -27.97 -20.85
C ARG A 358 -30.32 -27.89 -19.69
N ARG A 359 -29.79 -27.64 -18.48
CA ARG A 359 -30.59 -27.61 -17.25
C ARG A 359 -30.56 -26.23 -16.59
N LEU A 360 -31.67 -25.87 -15.97
CA LEU A 360 -31.78 -24.71 -15.08
C LEU A 360 -32.42 -25.16 -13.76
N LEU A 361 -31.79 -24.81 -12.63
CA LEU A 361 -32.39 -24.93 -11.31
C LEU A 361 -32.83 -23.54 -10.85
N LEU A 362 -34.11 -23.41 -10.52
CA LEU A 362 -34.69 -22.19 -9.98
C LEU A 362 -35.13 -22.44 -8.54
N VAL A 363 -34.56 -21.66 -7.61
CA VAL A 363 -34.86 -21.72 -6.17
C VAL A 363 -35.42 -20.40 -5.67
N GLY A 364 -36.01 -20.40 -4.47
CA GLY A 364 -36.43 -19.17 -3.81
C GLY A 364 -35.25 -18.25 -3.47
N PRO A 365 -35.48 -16.93 -3.35
CA PRO A 365 -34.46 -16.01 -2.88
C PRO A 365 -33.88 -16.45 -1.52
N GLY A 366 -32.55 -16.49 -1.41
CA GLY A 366 -31.85 -16.91 -0.19
C GLY A 366 -31.79 -18.43 0.04
N GLU A 367 -32.39 -19.25 -0.83
CA GLU A 367 -32.32 -20.70 -0.74
C GLU A 367 -31.10 -21.26 -1.50
N GLY A 368 -30.68 -22.46 -1.10
CA GLY A 368 -29.67 -23.25 -1.78
C GLY A 368 -30.25 -24.52 -2.40
N VAL A 369 -29.53 -25.10 -3.36
CA VAL A 369 -29.89 -26.34 -4.04
C VAL A 369 -28.72 -27.30 -4.08
N ALA A 370 -29.00 -28.56 -3.73
CA ALA A 370 -28.06 -29.66 -3.88
C ALA A 370 -27.97 -30.09 -5.35
N LEU A 371 -26.76 -30.35 -5.83
CA LEU A 371 -26.49 -30.68 -7.22
C LEU A 371 -26.47 -32.19 -7.51
N GLU A 372 -26.69 -33.04 -6.50
CA GLU A 372 -26.61 -34.51 -6.61
C GLU A 372 -27.56 -35.05 -7.68
N HIS A 373 -28.79 -34.54 -7.75
CA HIS A 373 -29.79 -35.03 -8.71
C HIS A 373 -29.62 -34.39 -10.09
N ALA A 374 -29.22 -33.11 -10.12
CA ALA A 374 -29.13 -32.35 -11.35
C ALA A 374 -27.82 -32.57 -12.12
N ALA A 375 -26.75 -33.01 -11.45
CA ALA A 375 -25.43 -33.17 -12.04
C ALA A 375 -24.57 -34.28 -11.43
N GLU A 376 -25.11 -35.08 -10.50
CA GLU A 376 -24.35 -36.11 -9.75
C GLU A 376 -23.11 -35.52 -9.06
N LEU A 377 -23.27 -34.33 -8.49
CA LEU A 377 -22.23 -33.63 -7.75
C LEU A 377 -22.61 -33.57 -6.27
N PRO A 378 -21.74 -33.97 -5.32
CA PRO A 378 -21.99 -33.90 -3.89
C PRO A 378 -21.79 -32.47 -3.34
N LEU A 379 -22.35 -31.49 -4.05
CA LEU A 379 -22.17 -30.07 -3.83
C LEU A 379 -23.53 -29.38 -3.69
N ARG A 380 -23.54 -28.22 -3.03
CA ARG A 380 -24.68 -27.32 -2.94
C ARG A 380 -24.29 -25.94 -3.44
N VAL A 381 -25.14 -25.34 -4.26
CA VAL A 381 -25.05 -23.92 -4.63
C VAL A 381 -26.09 -23.14 -3.85
N TRP A 382 -25.69 -22.03 -3.28
CA TRP A 382 -26.57 -21.06 -2.62
C TRP A 382 -26.08 -19.65 -2.88
N PHE A 383 -26.79 -18.63 -2.41
CA PHE A 383 -26.43 -17.23 -2.70
C PHE A 383 -26.40 -16.38 -1.43
N ARG A 384 -25.36 -15.55 -1.30
CA ARG A 384 -25.23 -14.53 -0.27
C ARG A 384 -25.18 -13.17 -0.95
N ASP A 385 -26.18 -12.32 -0.74
CA ASP A 385 -26.28 -11.00 -1.37
C ASP A 385 -26.10 -11.04 -2.90
N GLY A 386 -26.71 -12.04 -3.54
CA GLY A 386 -26.62 -12.28 -4.99
C GLY A 386 -25.32 -12.96 -5.46
N ARG A 387 -24.36 -13.20 -4.57
CA ARG A 387 -23.09 -13.87 -4.88
C ARG A 387 -23.24 -15.39 -4.74
N PRO A 388 -22.91 -16.18 -5.77
CA PRO A 388 -22.98 -17.63 -5.70
C PRO A 388 -21.91 -18.19 -4.75
N MET A 389 -22.36 -19.08 -3.88
CA MET A 389 -21.56 -19.80 -2.91
C MET A 389 -21.68 -21.30 -3.19
N LEU A 390 -20.56 -22.01 -3.06
CA LEU A 390 -20.47 -23.45 -3.27
C LEU A 390 -20.04 -24.13 -1.98
N SER A 391 -20.89 -25.03 -1.49
CA SER A 391 -20.64 -25.84 -0.31
C SER A 391 -20.53 -27.32 -0.68
N ARG A 392 -19.79 -28.07 0.13
CA ARG A 392 -19.85 -29.54 0.10
C ARG A 392 -21.07 -30.02 0.85
N LEU A 393 -21.66 -31.12 0.40
CA LEU A 393 -22.70 -31.81 1.17
C LEU A 393 -22.11 -32.68 2.29
N ASP A 394 -20.87 -33.14 2.12
CA ASP A 394 -20.12 -33.92 3.10
C ASP A 394 -18.67 -33.38 3.18
N GLU A 395 -18.13 -33.24 4.40
CA GLU A 395 -16.75 -32.79 4.61
C GLU A 395 -15.70 -33.74 4.02
N ALA A 396 -16.05 -35.01 3.81
CA ALA A 396 -15.18 -36.01 3.17
C ALA A 396 -14.97 -35.76 1.66
N VAL A 397 -15.84 -34.97 1.02
CA VAL A 397 -15.71 -34.60 -0.39
C VAL A 397 -14.43 -33.79 -0.57
N ARG A 398 -13.55 -34.25 -1.46
CA ARG A 398 -12.34 -33.53 -1.82
C ARG A 398 -12.61 -32.66 -3.03
N LEU A 399 -12.25 -31.39 -2.92
CA LEU A 399 -12.38 -30.45 -4.01
C LEU A 399 -11.14 -29.57 -4.15
N THR A 400 -10.87 -29.16 -5.38
CA THR A 400 -9.85 -28.17 -5.70
C THR A 400 -10.48 -26.95 -6.37
N LEU A 401 -9.85 -25.79 -6.19
CA LEU A 401 -10.16 -24.53 -6.84
C LEU A 401 -8.89 -24.05 -7.54
N ASP A 402 -8.94 -23.93 -8.86
CA ASP A 402 -7.80 -23.58 -9.71
C ASP A 402 -6.56 -24.46 -9.45
N GLY A 403 -6.81 -25.77 -9.20
CA GLY A 403 -5.77 -26.77 -8.91
C GLY A 403 -5.27 -26.77 -7.45
N VAL A 404 -5.78 -25.90 -6.59
CA VAL A 404 -5.43 -25.84 -5.16
C VAL A 404 -6.49 -26.54 -4.33
N ALA A 405 -6.10 -27.50 -3.49
CA ALA A 405 -7.02 -28.18 -2.60
C ALA A 405 -7.65 -27.21 -1.59
N VAL A 406 -8.98 -27.19 -1.52
CA VAL A 406 -9.70 -26.39 -0.52
C VAL A 406 -9.94 -27.28 0.69
N ALA A 407 -9.39 -26.93 1.84
CA ALA A 407 -9.47 -27.77 3.02
C ALA A 407 -10.88 -27.77 3.64
N ARG A 408 -11.43 -26.57 3.86
CA ARG A 408 -12.73 -26.34 4.53
C ARG A 408 -13.38 -25.06 4.02
N GLY A 409 -14.66 -24.88 4.36
CA GLY A 409 -15.43 -23.69 4.04
C GLY A 409 -16.11 -23.74 2.67
N ASP A 410 -16.91 -22.70 2.44
CA ASP A 410 -17.63 -22.48 1.19
C ASP A 410 -16.79 -21.64 0.24
N ILE A 411 -16.87 -21.91 -1.06
CA ILE A 411 -16.21 -21.10 -2.08
C ILE A 411 -17.20 -20.07 -2.59
N GLN A 412 -16.82 -18.79 -2.59
CA GLN A 412 -17.52 -17.77 -3.34
C GLN A 412 -17.11 -17.85 -4.81
N LEU A 413 -18.02 -18.26 -5.68
CA LEU A 413 -17.73 -18.48 -7.09
C LEU A 413 -17.60 -17.16 -7.86
N VAL A 414 -16.61 -17.10 -8.74
CA VAL A 414 -16.46 -16.03 -9.73
C VAL A 414 -16.25 -16.64 -11.12
N ARG A 415 -16.54 -15.86 -12.16
CA ARG A 415 -16.32 -16.29 -13.56
C ARG A 415 -14.88 -16.77 -13.75
N GLY A 416 -14.70 -17.87 -14.45
CA GLY A 416 -13.42 -18.47 -14.78
C GLY A 416 -12.82 -19.32 -13.65
N ASP A 417 -13.50 -19.46 -12.51
CA ASP A 417 -13.08 -20.44 -11.50
C ASP A 417 -13.18 -21.86 -12.08
N LEU A 418 -12.11 -22.64 -11.87
CA LEU A 418 -12.05 -24.05 -12.22
C LEU A 418 -12.15 -24.91 -10.96
N ILE A 419 -13.18 -25.72 -10.86
CA ILE A 419 -13.43 -26.59 -9.71
C ILE A 419 -13.29 -28.03 -10.13
N GLU A 420 -12.53 -28.81 -9.37
CA GLU A 420 -12.47 -30.26 -9.53
C GLU A 420 -13.05 -30.93 -8.29
N VAL A 421 -13.99 -31.86 -8.47
CA VAL A 421 -14.59 -32.66 -7.41
C VAL A 421 -14.79 -34.09 -7.91
N ASP A 422 -14.28 -35.08 -7.17
CA ASP A 422 -14.36 -36.51 -7.52
C ASP A 422 -13.97 -36.82 -9.00
N GLY A 423 -12.96 -36.12 -9.53
CA GLY A 423 -12.47 -36.27 -10.90
C GLY A 423 -13.35 -35.61 -11.98
N ARG A 424 -14.39 -34.86 -11.58
CA ARG A 424 -15.22 -34.05 -12.47
C ARG A 424 -14.76 -32.60 -12.43
N GLU A 425 -14.60 -32.02 -13.61
CA GLU A 425 -14.14 -30.65 -13.81
C GLU A 425 -15.34 -29.74 -14.14
N ILE A 426 -15.41 -28.60 -13.45
CA ILE A 426 -16.49 -27.62 -13.53
C ILE A 426 -15.88 -26.24 -13.74
N GLU A 427 -16.24 -25.57 -14.83
CA GLU A 427 -15.89 -24.17 -15.08
C GLU A 427 -17.08 -23.26 -14.76
N VAL A 428 -16.84 -22.17 -14.05
CA VAL A 428 -17.84 -21.14 -13.77
C VAL A 428 -17.86 -20.09 -14.90
N ALA A 429 -19.00 -19.90 -15.56
CA ALA A 429 -19.14 -19.01 -16.74
C ALA A 429 -19.68 -17.60 -16.43
#